data_AF-A0A0L1IWA6-F1
#
_entry.id   AF-A0A0L1IWA6-F1
#
_cell.length_a   1.000
_cell.length_b   1.000
_cell.length_c   1.000
_cell.angle_alpha   90.00
_cell.angle_beta   90.00
_cell.angle_gamma   90.00
#
_symmetry.space_group_name_H-M   'P 1'
#
loop_
_entity.id
_entity.type
_entity.pdbx_description
1 polymer ?
#
loop_
_entity_poly.entity_id
_entity_poly.type
_entity_poly.pdbx_seq_one_letter_code
_entity_poly.pdbx_strand_id
1 'polypeptide(L)'
;LRSVESSEASTAQKNKRRLLFLITPSHSPSPVLFKTNTSTIIMEGLNASEQREFAARMERKQLKEFMTMYSKLVQRCFDDCVNDFTTKSLISREEGCTLRCVDKFLKGSQRLNERFQEQNAAMMQSGQMPGR
;
A
#
# COMPACT_ATOMS: atom_id res chain seq x y z
N LEU A 1 0.42 -26.17 47.91
CA LEU A 1 -0.48 -25.68 46.83
C LEU A 1 -0.18 -24.23 46.42
N ARG A 2 1.09 -23.81 46.29
CA ARG A 2 1.45 -22.45 45.83
C ARG A 2 2.76 -22.33 45.04
N SER A 3 3.36 -23.45 44.63
CA SER A 3 4.70 -23.47 44.02
C SER A 3 4.76 -24.01 42.59
N VAL A 4 3.63 -24.45 42.02
CA VAL A 4 3.58 -24.96 40.62
C VAL A 4 3.16 -23.86 39.63
N GLU A 5 2.58 -22.75 40.10
CA GLU A 5 2.00 -21.71 39.26
C GLU A 5 3.01 -20.70 38.68
N SER A 6 4.28 -20.75 39.11
CA SER A 6 5.30 -19.79 38.68
C SER A 6 6.02 -20.15 37.38
N SER A 7 5.92 -21.41 36.91
CA SER A 7 6.73 -21.89 35.77
C SER A 7 6.01 -21.77 34.42
N GLU A 8 4.68 -21.78 34.39
CA GLU A 8 3.89 -21.71 33.13
C GLU A 8 3.77 -20.28 32.56
N ALA A 9 3.89 -19.25 33.39
CA ALA A 9 3.78 -17.85 32.95
C ALA A 9 4.93 -17.40 32.03
N SER A 10 6.12 -18.03 32.12
CA SER A 10 7.30 -17.63 31.35
C SER A 10 7.26 -18.11 29.89
N THR A 11 6.64 -19.26 29.64
CA THR A 11 6.57 -19.87 28.30
C THR A 11 5.50 -19.20 27.43
N ALA A 12 4.36 -18.79 28.02
CA ALA A 12 3.30 -18.06 27.31
C ALA A 12 3.78 -16.68 26.80
N GLN A 13 4.60 -15.97 27.58
CA GLN A 13 5.16 -14.66 27.20
C GLN A 13 6.19 -14.79 26.05
N LYS A 14 7.00 -15.86 26.05
CA LYS A 14 7.97 -16.18 24.99
C LYS A 14 7.27 -16.55 23.68
N ASN A 15 6.20 -17.34 23.74
CA ASN A 15 5.45 -17.72 22.54
C ASN A 15 4.67 -16.53 21.96
N LYS A 16 4.18 -15.60 22.79
CA LYS A 16 3.54 -14.37 22.34
C LYS A 16 4.51 -13.45 21.58
N ARG A 17 5.75 -13.29 22.07
CA ARG A 17 6.82 -12.56 21.34
C ARG A 17 7.24 -13.27 20.05
N ARG A 18 7.28 -14.60 20.04
CA ARG A 18 7.62 -15.40 18.85
C ARG A 18 6.51 -15.36 17.80
N LEU A 19 5.25 -15.34 18.22
CA LEU A 19 4.08 -15.21 17.34
C LEU A 19 3.96 -13.78 16.77
N LEU A 20 4.27 -12.74 17.55
CA LEU A 20 4.39 -11.37 17.06
C LEU A 20 5.50 -11.22 16.01
N PHE A 21 6.60 -11.96 16.13
CA PHE A 21 7.69 -11.97 15.14
C PHE A 21 7.36 -12.79 13.87
N LEU A 22 6.41 -13.74 13.96
CA LEU A 22 5.98 -14.58 12.85
C LEU A 22 4.72 -14.05 12.13
N ILE A 23 3.97 -13.15 12.76
CA ILE A 23 2.78 -12.48 12.18
C ILE A 23 3.13 -11.09 11.65
N THR A 24 4.31 -10.53 11.92
CA THR A 24 4.80 -9.41 11.11
C THR A 24 4.97 -9.90 9.68
N PRO A 25 4.17 -9.43 8.70
CA PRO A 25 4.44 -9.74 7.32
C PRO A 25 5.84 -9.18 7.03
N SER A 26 6.73 -10.04 6.60
CA SER A 26 8.00 -9.73 5.95
C SER A 26 7.82 -9.00 4.61
N HIS A 27 6.68 -8.33 4.40
CA HIS A 27 6.66 -7.14 3.59
C HIS A 27 7.09 -6.00 4.50
N SER A 28 8.41 -5.83 4.54
CA SER A 28 8.97 -4.49 4.56
C SER A 28 8.02 -3.55 3.80
N PRO A 29 7.68 -2.36 4.32
CA PRO A 29 7.34 -1.27 3.42
C PRO A 29 8.63 -1.03 2.66
N SER A 30 8.85 -1.82 1.60
CA SER A 30 9.93 -1.59 0.69
C SER A 30 9.71 -0.15 0.25
N PRO A 31 10.68 0.74 0.45
CA PRO A 31 10.59 2.12 -0.03
C PRO A 31 10.76 2.13 -1.56
N VAL A 32 10.07 1.25 -2.27
CA VAL A 32 9.86 1.33 -3.71
C VAL A 32 8.65 2.19 -3.98
N LEU A 33 8.66 3.42 -3.47
CA LEU A 33 7.93 4.53 -4.10
C LEU A 33 8.42 5.93 -3.71
N PHE A 34 9.68 6.12 -3.33
CA PHE A 34 10.26 7.48 -3.33
C PHE A 34 11.72 7.43 -3.77
N LYS A 35 11.95 6.90 -4.97
CA LYS A 35 13.16 7.17 -5.75
C LYS A 35 12.98 8.39 -6.66
N THR A 36 12.09 9.32 -6.29
CA THR A 36 12.08 10.67 -6.88
C THR A 36 12.78 11.62 -5.92
N ASN A 37 13.88 12.19 -6.40
CA ASN A 37 14.67 13.27 -5.84
C ASN A 37 13.80 14.46 -5.30
N THR A 38 12.53 14.53 -5.70
CA THR A 38 11.54 15.56 -5.32
C THR A 38 11.07 15.52 -3.86
N SER A 39 11.11 14.38 -3.15
CA SER A 39 10.62 14.33 -1.75
C SER A 39 11.61 14.89 -0.71
N THR A 40 12.91 14.85 -1.02
CA THR A 40 13.93 15.46 -0.14
C THR A 40 13.82 16.99 -0.17
N ILE A 41 13.56 17.56 -1.35
CA ILE A 41 13.45 19.02 -1.56
C ILE A 41 12.33 19.66 -0.73
N ILE A 42 11.20 18.97 -0.53
CA ILE A 42 10.07 19.52 0.28
C ILE A 42 10.35 19.42 1.78
N MET A 43 11.11 18.41 2.23
CA MET A 43 11.45 18.20 3.64
C MET A 43 12.63 19.08 4.12
N GLU A 44 13.40 19.69 3.21
CA GLU A 44 14.55 20.56 3.55
C GLU A 44 14.20 22.03 3.80
N GLY A 45 12.96 22.46 3.50
CA GLY A 45 12.54 23.87 3.60
C GLY A 45 11.57 24.19 4.76
N LEU A 46 11.28 23.24 5.65
CA LEU A 46 10.21 23.35 6.64
C LEU A 46 10.77 23.40 8.07
N ASN A 47 10.12 24.16 8.95
CA ASN A 47 10.48 24.26 10.36
C ASN A 47 10.09 22.95 11.12
N ALA A 48 10.70 22.66 12.27
CA ALA A 48 10.51 21.38 12.98
C ALA A 48 9.06 21.11 13.46
N SER A 49 8.25 22.17 13.59
CA SER A 49 6.79 22.07 13.80
C SER A 49 6.05 21.68 12.51
N GLU A 50 6.42 22.29 11.39
CA GLU A 50 5.81 22.06 10.07
C GLU A 50 6.12 20.67 9.54
N GLN A 51 7.33 20.13 9.79
CA GLN A 51 7.70 18.77 9.43
C GLN A 51 6.74 17.73 10.03
N ARG A 52 6.35 17.92 11.30
CA ARG A 52 5.45 17.01 12.04
C ARG A 52 4.03 17.09 11.50
N GLU A 53 3.56 18.29 11.21
CA GLU A 53 2.25 18.47 10.59
C GLU A 53 2.21 17.90 9.17
N PHE A 54 3.27 18.13 8.39
CA PHE A 54 3.41 17.58 7.04
C PHE A 54 3.43 16.06 7.06
N ALA A 55 4.19 15.43 7.95
CA ALA A 55 4.21 13.97 8.10
C ALA A 55 2.82 13.41 8.44
N ALA A 56 2.11 14.03 9.39
CA ALA A 56 0.75 13.61 9.74
C ALA A 56 -0.25 13.80 8.58
N ARG A 57 -0.10 14.87 7.80
CA ARG A 57 -0.91 15.11 6.60
C ARG A 57 -0.60 14.09 5.50
N MET A 58 0.66 13.73 5.31
CA MET A 58 1.10 12.72 4.33
C MET A 58 0.56 11.35 4.68
N GLU A 59 0.66 10.92 5.93
CA GLU A 59 0.12 9.62 6.38
C GLU A 59 -1.40 9.52 6.11
N ARG A 60 -2.15 10.57 6.46
CA ARG A 60 -3.59 10.64 6.17
C ARG A 60 -3.89 10.57 4.67
N LYS A 61 -3.06 11.21 3.85
CA LYS A 61 -3.20 11.16 2.39
C LYS A 61 -2.96 9.75 1.85
N GLN A 62 -1.91 9.07 2.31
CA GLN A 62 -1.59 7.70 1.89
C GLN A 62 -2.78 6.75 2.13
N LEU A 63 -3.40 6.81 3.31
CA LEU A 63 -4.59 5.99 3.62
C LEU A 63 -5.78 6.34 2.71
N LYS A 64 -6.03 7.63 2.48
CA LYS A 64 -7.11 8.08 1.60
C LYS A 64 -6.89 7.65 0.14
N GLU A 65 -5.67 7.77 -0.35
CA GLU A 65 -5.28 7.33 -1.69
C GLU A 65 -5.42 5.81 -1.84
N PHE A 66 -5.00 5.05 -0.83
CA PHE A 66 -5.22 3.61 -0.80
C PHE A 66 -6.70 3.25 -0.86
N MET A 67 -7.56 3.89 -0.06
CA MET A 67 -9.01 3.63 -0.11
C MET A 67 -9.62 3.98 -1.47
N THR A 68 -9.18 5.08 -2.08
CA THR A 68 -9.63 5.48 -3.41
C THR A 68 -9.20 4.47 -4.48
N MET A 69 -7.96 3.98 -4.41
CA MET A 69 -7.45 2.93 -5.29
C MET A 69 -8.26 1.63 -5.13
N TYR A 70 -8.53 1.24 -3.88
CA TYR A 70 -9.32 0.05 -3.57
C TYR A 70 -10.73 0.13 -4.15
N SER A 71 -11.44 1.25 -3.96
CA SER A 71 -12.78 1.44 -4.54
C SER A 71 -12.77 1.33 -6.06
N LYS A 72 -11.80 1.94 -6.74
CA LYS A 72 -11.65 1.86 -8.20
C LYS A 72 -11.34 0.44 -8.67
N LEU A 73 -10.48 -0.27 -7.96
CA LEU A 73 -10.14 -1.67 -8.26
C LEU A 73 -11.39 -2.55 -8.18
N VAL A 74 -12.15 -2.44 -7.10
CA VAL A 74 -13.38 -3.23 -6.89
C VAL A 74 -14.40 -2.93 -7.99
N GLN A 75 -14.66 -1.65 -8.28
CA GLN A 75 -15.59 -1.27 -9.35
C GLN A 75 -15.16 -1.85 -10.70
N ARG A 76 -13.88 -1.70 -11.07
CA ARG A 76 -13.39 -2.17 -12.35
C ARG A 76 -13.47 -3.69 -12.50
N CYS A 77 -13.06 -4.43 -11.47
CA CYS A 77 -13.14 -5.88 -11.54
C CYS A 77 -14.58 -6.39 -11.50
N PHE A 78 -15.48 -5.69 -10.82
CA PHE A 78 -16.90 -6.00 -10.90
C PHE A 78 -17.44 -5.80 -12.32
N ASP A 79 -17.20 -4.64 -12.93
CA ASP A 79 -17.67 -4.31 -14.28
C ASP A 79 -17.08 -5.26 -15.36
N ASP A 80 -15.81 -5.66 -15.22
CA ASP A 80 -15.11 -6.49 -16.20
C ASP A 80 -15.37 -8.00 -16.02
N CYS A 81 -15.63 -8.48 -14.79
CA CYS A 81 -15.69 -9.91 -14.48
C CYS A 81 -17.04 -10.44 -14.02
N VAL A 82 -17.92 -9.61 -13.46
CA VAL A 82 -19.22 -10.05 -12.95
C VAL A 82 -20.29 -9.71 -13.99
N ASN A 83 -20.68 -10.72 -14.76
CA ASN A 83 -21.58 -10.55 -15.89
C ASN A 83 -22.79 -11.48 -15.84
N ASP A 84 -22.81 -12.44 -14.91
CA ASP A 84 -23.94 -13.32 -14.68
C ASP A 84 -24.70 -12.92 -13.40
N PHE A 85 -25.94 -12.48 -13.57
CA PHE A 85 -26.81 -12.07 -12.47
C PHE A 85 -27.89 -13.12 -12.13
N THR A 86 -27.73 -14.36 -12.60
CA THR A 86 -28.67 -15.45 -12.29
C THR A 86 -28.53 -15.98 -10.86
N THR A 87 -27.37 -15.79 -10.22
CA THR A 87 -27.09 -16.23 -8.85
C THR A 87 -26.60 -15.08 -7.97
N LYS A 88 -26.89 -15.18 -6.67
CA LYS A 88 -26.42 -14.22 -5.64
C LYS A 88 -24.96 -14.40 -5.21
N SER A 89 -24.29 -15.42 -5.74
CA SER A 89 -22.90 -15.76 -5.45
C SER A 89 -22.12 -15.79 -6.76
N LEU A 90 -20.84 -15.44 -6.69
CA LEU A 90 -19.93 -15.55 -7.82
C LEU A 90 -19.81 -17.02 -8.25
N ILE A 91 -19.83 -17.26 -9.56
CA ILE A 91 -19.51 -18.58 -10.10
C ILE A 91 -18.00 -18.74 -10.25
N SER A 92 -17.48 -19.97 -10.31
CA SER A 92 -16.02 -20.23 -10.36
C SER A 92 -15.29 -19.51 -11.51
N ARG A 93 -16.00 -19.23 -12.61
CA ARG A 93 -15.47 -18.44 -13.74
C ARG A 93 -15.22 -16.98 -13.36
N GLU A 94 -16.17 -16.35 -12.68
CA GLU A 94 -16.11 -14.95 -12.23
C GLU A 94 -15.10 -14.79 -11.10
N GLU A 95 -15.04 -15.74 -10.16
CA GLU A 95 -14.02 -15.79 -9.11
C GLU A 95 -12.61 -15.82 -9.72
N GLY A 96 -12.39 -16.73 -10.68
CA GLY A 96 -11.12 -16.83 -11.40
C GLY A 96 -10.79 -15.60 -12.24
N CYS A 97 -11.80 -14.89 -12.77
CA CYS A 97 -11.60 -13.62 -13.47
C CYS A 97 -11.21 -12.52 -12.49
N THR A 98 -11.91 -12.39 -11.36
CA THR A 98 -11.69 -11.37 -10.33
C THR A 98 -10.26 -11.43 -9.79
N LEU A 99 -9.76 -12.63 -9.47
CA LEU A 99 -8.38 -12.83 -9.02
C LEU A 99 -7.35 -12.33 -10.05
N ARG A 100 -7.55 -12.68 -11.32
CA ARG A 100 -6.68 -12.23 -12.43
C ARG A 100 -6.78 -10.73 -12.68
N CYS A 101 -7.98 -10.16 -12.53
CA CYS A 101 -8.21 -8.72 -12.65
C CYS A 101 -7.43 -7.93 -11.60
N VAL A 102 -7.49 -8.37 -10.33
CA VAL A 102 -6.76 -7.75 -9.22
C VAL A 102 -5.26 -7.78 -9.48
N ASP A 103 -4.70 -8.94 -9.81
CA ASP A 103 -3.28 -9.07 -10.13
C ASP A 103 -2.85 -8.17 -11.30
N LYS A 104 -3.67 -8.13 -12.36
CA LYS A 104 -3.40 -7.31 -13.54
C LYS A 104 -3.42 -5.82 -13.20
N PHE A 105 -4.38 -5.38 -12.37
CA PHE A 105 -4.49 -3.99 -11.97
C PHE A 105 -3.32 -3.54 -11.10
N LEU A 106 -2.91 -4.35 -10.12
CA LEU A 106 -1.79 -4.01 -9.23
C LEU A 106 -0.46 -3.97 -9.99
N LYS A 107 -0.17 -5.00 -10.82
CA LYS A 107 1.02 -5.02 -11.68
C LYS A 107 1.01 -3.88 -12.71
N GLY A 108 -0.16 -3.59 -13.28
CA GLY A 108 -0.36 -2.48 -14.19
C GLY A 108 -0.08 -1.14 -13.52
N SER A 109 -0.61 -0.92 -12.32
CA SER A 109 -0.42 0.31 -11.54
C SER A 109 1.06 0.52 -11.18
N GLN A 110 1.77 -0.55 -10.77
CA GLN A 110 3.21 -0.49 -10.51
C GLN A 110 4.00 -0.06 -11.77
N ARG A 111 3.73 -0.71 -12.90
CA ARG A 111 4.43 -0.41 -14.16
C ARG A 111 4.14 1.01 -14.65
N LEU A 112 2.89 1.46 -14.55
CA LEU A 112 2.52 2.84 -14.88
C LEU A 112 3.27 3.84 -13.99
N ASN A 113 3.38 3.55 -12.69
CA ASN A 113 4.12 4.39 -11.78
C ASN A 113 5.62 4.46 -12.14
N GLU A 114 6.25 3.33 -12.51
CA GLU A 114 7.65 3.33 -12.96
C GLU A 114 7.85 4.22 -14.19
N ARG A 115 7.00 4.08 -15.21
CA ARG A 115 7.08 4.91 -16.42
C ARG A 115 6.79 6.39 -16.13
N PHE A 116 5.85 6.67 -15.23
CA PHE A 116 5.55 8.03 -14.81
C PHE A 116 6.75 8.68 -14.11
N GLN A 117 7.47 7.95 -13.25
CA GLN A 117 8.68 8.47 -12.61
C GLN A 117 9.80 8.76 -13.63
N GLU A 118 9.99 7.89 -14.62
CA GLU A 118 10.94 8.12 -15.72
C GLU A 118 10.59 9.39 -16.52
N GLN A 119 9.32 9.56 -16.90
CA GLN A 119 8.87 10.73 -17.65
C GLN A 119 8.92 12.02 -16.82
N ASN A 120 8.55 11.97 -15.54
CA ASN A 120 8.62 13.11 -14.66
C ASN A 120 10.07 13.59 -14.45
N ALA A 121 11.02 12.66 -14.33
CA ALA A 121 12.45 12.99 -14.28
C ALA A 121 12.95 13.62 -15.60
N ALA A 122 12.54 13.07 -16.74
CA ALA A 122 12.90 13.63 -18.05
C ALA A 122 12.31 15.04 -18.26
N MET A 123 11.07 15.29 -17.81
CA MET A 123 10.42 16.60 -17.89
C MET A 123 11.10 17.65 -17.00
N MET A 124 11.58 17.26 -15.81
CA MET A 124 12.41 18.14 -14.97
C MET A 124 13.76 18.46 -15.62
N GLN A 125 14.35 17.53 -16.38
CA GLN A 125 15.64 17.72 -17.04
C GLN A 125 15.54 18.55 -18.34
N SER A 126 14.41 18.51 -19.04
CA SER A 126 14.19 19.28 -20.27
C SER A 126 13.75 20.74 -20.03
N GLY A 127 13.62 21.19 -18.77
CA GLY A 127 13.30 22.57 -18.42
C GLY A 127 11.89 23.03 -18.83
N GLN A 128 11.05 22.14 -19.39
CA GLN A 128 9.69 22.47 -19.78
C GLN A 128 8.74 22.17 -18.63
N MET A 129 8.70 23.06 -17.64
CA MET A 129 7.56 23.13 -16.72
C MET A 129 6.31 23.54 -17.52
N PRO A 130 5.23 22.73 -17.56
CA PRO A 130 3.98 23.18 -18.13
C PRO A 130 3.36 24.20 -17.17
N GLY A 131 3.63 25.48 -17.43
CA GLY A 131 2.96 26.60 -16.77
C GLY A 131 3.87 27.41 -15.83
N ARG A 132 4.77 28.21 -16.40
CA ARG A 132 4.76 29.67 -16.24
C ARG A 132 5.66 30.32 -17.28
#